data_AF-A0AAV5VPI6-F1
#
_entry.id   AF-A0AAV5VPI6-F1
#
_cell.length_a   1.000
_cell.length_b   1.000
_cell.length_c   1.000
_cell.angle_alpha   90.00
_cell.angle_beta   90.00
_cell.angle_gamma   90.00
#
_symmetry.space_group_name_H-M   'P 1'
#
loop_
_entity.id
_entity.type
_entity.pdbx_description
1 polymer ?
#
loop_
_entity_poly.entity_id
_entity_poly.type
_entity_poly.pdbx_seq_one_letter_code
_entity_poly.pdbx_strand_id
1 'polypeptide(L)'
;QEAALRIEITLLSATLLVSNLSTAFLTNRWLQILGDASYALYLLHWPAVCIIKELDIDSVHMRLATMLFTVVLSIICHLYYEKWYLSLPTASTLALVTVLYLSSLTVIVTSQVEESLPGAQSNFNSTAALVQWEIESNKNISEKEATKINQEFERTNWRSLKFPNCKIRSKKDANPFGFCDLQPGNGSLHFLIMGNSYAANLGGMILEHFRPFYGKVQSRSISECEPLISTKDRFCPNAAPAHAKYDADVEREQPDVLFLVFRIVLISNL
;
A
#
# COMPACT_ATOMS: atom_id res chain seq x y z
N GLN A 1 -6.66 2.33 -26.64
CA GLN A 1 -7.41 1.14 -27.08
C GLN A 1 -8.63 0.88 -26.20
N GLU A 2 -8.49 0.86 -24.87
CA GLU A 2 -9.62 0.61 -23.95
C GLU A 2 -10.78 1.63 -24.07
N ALA A 3 -10.47 2.93 -24.22
CA ALA A 3 -11.48 3.97 -24.38
C ALA A 3 -12.31 3.82 -25.67
N ALA A 4 -11.68 3.38 -26.76
CA ALA A 4 -12.36 3.16 -28.04
C ALA A 4 -13.32 1.97 -27.97
N LEU A 5 -12.88 0.87 -27.34
CA LEU A 5 -13.72 -0.31 -27.08
C LEU A 5 -14.94 0.01 -26.21
N ARG A 6 -14.79 0.84 -25.17
CA ARG A 6 -15.92 1.26 -24.33
C ARG A 6 -16.95 2.06 -25.13
N ILE A 7 -16.51 3.00 -25.96
CA ILE A 7 -17.40 3.81 -26.81
C ILE A 7 -18.13 2.94 -27.82
N GLU A 8 -17.42 2.02 -28.47
CA GLU A 8 -17.96 1.09 -29.45
C GLU A 8 -19.03 0.17 -28.84
N ILE A 9 -18.72 -0.47 -27.71
CA ILE A 9 -19.67 -1.36 -27.00
C ILE A 9 -20.90 -0.57 -26.53
N THR A 10 -20.72 0.66 -26.06
CA THR A 10 -21.83 1.49 -25.59
C THR A 10 -22.74 1.92 -26.75
N LEU A 11 -22.18 2.35 -27.88
CA LEU A 11 -22.93 2.70 -29.09
C LEU A 11 -23.66 1.49 -29.67
N LEU A 12 -23.01 0.33 -29.69
CA LEU A 12 -23.62 -0.92 -30.15
C LEU A 12 -24.81 -1.32 -29.25
N SER A 13 -24.64 -1.25 -27.93
CA SER A 13 -25.70 -1.55 -26.96
C SER A 13 -26.88 -0.58 -27.08
N ALA A 14 -26.60 0.71 -27.23
CA ALA A 14 -27.64 1.73 -27.43
C ALA A 14 -28.40 1.51 -28.73
N THR A 15 -27.70 1.19 -29.82
CA THR A 15 -28.33 0.91 -31.13
C THR A 15 -29.21 -0.34 -31.04
N LEU A 16 -28.76 -1.37 -30.33
CA LEU A 16 -29.47 -2.63 -30.17
C LEU A 16 -30.74 -2.48 -29.31
N LEU A 17 -30.69 -1.64 -28.26
CA LEU A 17 -31.85 -1.27 -27.45
C LEU A 17 -32.88 -0.44 -28.23
N VAL A 18 -32.43 0.55 -29.00
CA VAL A 18 -33.32 1.41 -29.81
C VAL A 18 -33.96 0.64 -30.96
N SER A 19 -33.24 -0.32 -31.53
CA SER A 19 -33.73 -1.12 -32.67
C SER A 19 -34.82 -2.14 -32.30
N ASN A 20 -35.08 -2.35 -31.00
CA ASN A 20 -36.10 -3.26 -30.46
C ASN A 20 -36.16 -4.63 -31.18
N LEU A 21 -34.98 -5.20 -31.45
CA LEU A 21 -34.84 -6.42 -32.25
C LEU A 21 -35.24 -7.64 -31.42
N SER A 22 -36.40 -8.22 -31.72
CA SER A 22 -36.89 -9.46 -31.10
C SER A 22 -36.38 -10.72 -31.83
N THR A 23 -35.06 -10.85 -31.94
CA THR A 23 -34.45 -12.08 -32.51
C THR A 23 -34.42 -13.20 -31.46
N ALA A 24 -34.59 -14.45 -31.91
CA ALA A 24 -34.60 -15.63 -31.02
C ALA A 24 -33.31 -15.76 -30.16
N PHE A 25 -32.20 -15.18 -30.60
CA PHE A 25 -30.95 -15.13 -29.84
C PHE A 25 -31.01 -14.14 -28.67
N LEU A 26 -31.53 -12.93 -28.90
CA LEU A 26 -31.68 -11.88 -27.88
C LEU A 26 -32.80 -12.18 -26.88
N THR A 27 -33.80 -12.96 -27.29
CA THR A 27 -34.89 -13.43 -26.40
C THR A 27 -34.54 -14.73 -25.68
N ASN A 28 -33.28 -15.19 -25.74
CA ASN A 28 -32.85 -16.38 -25.03
C ASN A 28 -32.86 -16.13 -23.51
N ARG A 29 -33.59 -16.98 -22.78
CA ARG A 29 -33.75 -16.91 -21.32
C ARG A 29 -32.43 -16.86 -20.57
N TRP A 30 -31.41 -17.57 -21.01
CA TRP A 30 -30.10 -17.59 -20.35
C TRP A 30 -29.34 -16.28 -20.52
N LEU A 31 -29.43 -15.68 -21.71
CA LEU A 31 -28.80 -14.40 -22.00
C LEU A 31 -29.48 -13.27 -21.22
N GLN A 32 -30.81 -13.33 -21.06
CA GLN A 32 -31.57 -12.41 -20.22
C GLN A 32 -31.19 -12.54 -18.74
N ILE A 33 -31.11 -13.77 -18.20
CA ILE A 33 -30.68 -13.98 -16.80
C ILE A 33 -29.28 -13.43 -16.55
N LEU A 34 -28.34 -13.62 -17.50
CA LEU A 34 -26.99 -13.07 -17.39
C LEU A 34 -27.00 -11.54 -17.44
N GLY A 35 -27.85 -10.95 -18.29
CA GLY A 35 -28.06 -9.51 -18.37
C GLY A 35 -28.66 -8.93 -17.08
N ASP A 36 -29.69 -9.55 -16.53
CA ASP A 36 -30.35 -9.13 -15.29
C ASP A 36 -29.39 -9.24 -14.09
N ALA A 37 -28.53 -10.27 -14.07
CA ALA A 37 -27.50 -10.45 -13.04
C ALA A 37 -26.23 -9.59 -13.27
N SER A 38 -26.17 -8.76 -14.32
CA SER A 38 -24.95 -8.01 -14.66
C SER A 38 -24.56 -6.98 -13.59
N TYR A 39 -25.55 -6.40 -12.90
CA TYR A 39 -25.30 -5.43 -11.82
C TYR A 39 -24.63 -6.10 -10.61
N ALA A 40 -25.14 -7.27 -10.17
CA ALA A 40 -24.52 -8.04 -9.11
C ALA A 40 -23.10 -8.50 -9.49
N LEU A 41 -22.87 -8.82 -10.77
CA LEU A 41 -21.55 -9.23 -11.28
C LEU A 41 -20.56 -8.06 -11.19
N TYR A 42 -21.00 -6.86 -11.57
CA TYR A 42 -20.21 -5.65 -11.45
C TYR A 42 -19.79 -5.38 -10.00
N LEU A 43 -20.65 -5.63 -9.01
CA LEU A 43 -20.30 -5.45 -7.60
C LEU A 43 -19.34 -6.52 -7.07
N LEU A 44 -19.53 -7.78 -7.47
CA LEU A 44 -18.80 -8.93 -6.90
C LEU A 44 -17.44 -9.20 -7.55
N HIS A 45 -17.27 -8.89 -8.83
CA HIS A 45 -16.04 -9.26 -9.55
C HIS A 45 -14.80 -8.52 -9.01
N TRP A 46 -14.93 -7.24 -8.63
CA TRP A 46 -13.79 -6.43 -8.20
C TRP A 46 -13.20 -6.93 -6.86
N PRO A 47 -13.99 -7.14 -5.78
CA PRO A 47 -13.49 -7.77 -4.56
C PRO A 47 -12.82 -9.13 -4.80
N ALA A 48 -13.40 -9.98 -5.65
CA ALA A 48 -12.84 -11.29 -5.95
C ALA A 48 -11.47 -11.20 -6.65
N VAL A 49 -11.30 -10.24 -7.58
CA VAL A 49 -10.02 -9.97 -8.23
C VAL A 49 -8.98 -9.44 -7.23
N CYS A 50 -9.39 -8.55 -6.31
CA CYS A 50 -8.51 -8.05 -5.25
C CYS A 50 -7.99 -9.19 -4.35
N ILE A 51 -8.85 -10.11 -3.93
CA ILE A 51 -8.46 -11.25 -3.08
C ILE A 51 -7.39 -12.13 -3.74
N ILE A 52 -7.55 -12.44 -5.03
CA ILE A 52 -6.58 -13.29 -5.75
C ILE A 52 -5.24 -12.61 -5.93
N LYS A 53 -5.28 -11.30 -6.17
CA LYS A 53 -4.08 -10.50 -6.29
C LYS A 53 -3.32 -10.42 -4.96
N GLU A 54 -4.04 -10.32 -3.85
CA GLU A 54 -3.46 -10.30 -2.50
C GLU A 54 -2.82 -11.64 -2.13
N LEU A 55 -3.41 -12.75 -2.56
CA LEU A 55 -2.88 -14.11 -2.32
C LEU A 55 -1.71 -14.48 -3.26
N ASP A 56 -1.27 -13.57 -4.13
CA ASP A 56 -0.22 -13.76 -5.14
C ASP A 56 -0.40 -15.03 -6.01
N ILE A 57 -1.66 -15.40 -6.27
CA ILE A 57 -1.99 -16.60 -7.06
C ILE A 57 -1.94 -16.24 -8.55
N ASP A 58 -0.77 -16.42 -9.17
CA ASP A 58 -0.57 -16.10 -10.60
C ASP A 58 -0.74 -17.31 -11.54
N SER A 59 -1.89 -17.99 -11.48
CA SER A 59 -2.21 -19.05 -12.44
C SER A 59 -3.43 -18.71 -13.28
N VAL A 60 -3.30 -18.89 -14.60
CA VAL A 60 -4.38 -18.64 -15.57
C VAL A 60 -5.64 -19.45 -15.24
N HIS A 61 -5.45 -20.70 -14.79
CA HIS A 61 -6.56 -21.57 -14.36
C HIS A 61 -7.35 -20.98 -13.19
N MET A 62 -6.67 -20.41 -12.18
CA MET A 62 -7.35 -19.80 -11.04
C MET A 62 -8.05 -18.49 -11.42
N ARG A 63 -7.46 -17.69 -12.32
CA ARG A 63 -8.13 -16.49 -12.85
C ARG A 63 -9.43 -16.83 -13.58
N LEU A 64 -9.41 -17.87 -14.41
CA LEU A 64 -10.60 -18.37 -15.11
C LEU A 64 -11.63 -18.97 -14.15
N ALA A 65 -11.17 -19.77 -13.17
CA ALA A 65 -12.04 -20.34 -12.15
C ALA A 65 -12.79 -19.26 -11.35
N THR A 66 -12.10 -18.17 -11.01
CA THR A 66 -12.71 -17.04 -10.29
C THR A 66 -13.66 -16.25 -11.15
N MET A 67 -13.34 -16.04 -12.43
CA MET A 67 -14.28 -15.43 -13.36
C MET A 67 -15.58 -16.24 -13.45
N LEU A 68 -15.48 -17.57 -13.54
CA LEU A 68 -16.65 -18.45 -13.52
C LEU A 68 -17.38 -18.40 -12.18
N PHE A 69 -16.65 -18.43 -11.07
CA PHE A 69 -17.22 -18.36 -9.73
C PHE A 69 -18.00 -17.07 -9.50
N THR A 70 -17.44 -15.92 -9.88
CA THR A 70 -18.10 -14.61 -9.75
C THR A 70 -19.36 -14.50 -10.60
N VAL A 71 -19.38 -15.09 -11.81
CA VAL A 71 -20.60 -15.18 -12.64
C VAL A 71 -21.67 -16.02 -11.97
N VAL A 72 -21.33 -17.21 -11.47
CA VAL A 72 -22.29 -18.09 -10.79
C VAL A 72 -22.82 -17.42 -9.51
N LEU A 73 -21.93 -16.85 -8.70
CA LEU A 73 -22.31 -16.15 -7.47
C LEU A 73 -23.21 -14.96 -7.76
N SER A 74 -22.94 -14.20 -8.83
CA SER A 74 -23.79 -13.11 -9.27
C SER A 74 -25.21 -13.56 -9.61
N ILE A 75 -25.35 -14.65 -10.37
CA ILE A 75 -26.66 -15.21 -10.72
C ILE A 75 -27.42 -15.63 -9.46
N ILE A 76 -26.74 -16.25 -8.49
CA ILE A 76 -27.34 -16.62 -7.21
C ILE A 76 -27.80 -15.36 -6.45
N CYS A 77 -26.95 -14.34 -6.35
CA CYS A 77 -27.31 -13.07 -5.70
C CYS A 77 -28.51 -12.41 -6.37
N HIS A 78 -28.56 -12.36 -7.70
CA HIS A 78 -29.70 -11.83 -8.43
C HIS A 78 -31.00 -12.62 -8.14
N LEU A 79 -30.94 -13.94 -8.22
CA LEU A 79 -32.13 -14.78 -8.08
C LEU A 79 -32.70 -14.79 -6.65
N TYR A 80 -31.84 -14.79 -5.64
CA TYR A 80 -32.26 -14.94 -4.25
C TYR A 80 -32.29 -13.62 -3.48
N TYR A 81 -31.25 -12.80 -3.60
CA TYR A 81 -31.12 -11.58 -2.79
C TYR A 81 -31.79 -10.39 -3.46
N GLU A 82 -31.52 -10.13 -4.74
CA GLU A 82 -32.04 -8.94 -5.43
C GLU A 82 -33.57 -8.99 -5.55
N LYS A 83 -34.12 -10.13 -6.00
CA LYS A 83 -35.59 -10.32 -6.11
C LYS A 83 -36.29 -10.21 -4.76
N TRP A 84 -35.69 -10.72 -3.70
CA TRP A 84 -36.23 -10.59 -2.35
C TRP A 84 -36.14 -9.15 -1.85
N TYR A 85 -34.99 -8.50 -2.00
CA TYR A 85 -34.75 -7.12 -1.61
C TYR A 85 -35.74 -6.15 -2.27
N LEU A 86 -35.98 -6.31 -3.57
CA LEU A 86 -36.93 -5.48 -4.33
C LEU A 86 -38.39 -5.68 -3.90
N SER A 87 -38.71 -6.78 -3.21
CA SER A 87 -40.05 -7.03 -2.68
C SER A 87 -40.31 -6.38 -1.32
N LEU A 88 -39.29 -5.81 -0.67
CA LEU A 88 -39.42 -5.22 0.67
C LEU A 88 -40.02 -3.81 0.64
N PRO A 89 -40.85 -3.45 1.65
CA PRO A 89 -41.31 -2.08 1.82
C PRO A 89 -40.18 -1.15 2.28
N THR A 90 -40.29 0.14 1.96
CA THR A 90 -39.24 1.16 2.21
C THR A 90 -38.70 1.16 3.64
N ALA A 91 -39.56 0.96 4.64
CA ALA A 91 -39.16 0.90 6.05
C ALA A 91 -38.25 -0.32 6.35
N SER A 92 -38.59 -1.49 5.83
CA SER A 92 -37.76 -2.70 5.96
C SER A 92 -36.45 -2.59 5.19
N THR A 93 -36.48 -1.95 4.03
CA THR A 93 -35.27 -1.67 3.23
C THR A 93 -34.32 -0.74 4.00
N LEU A 94 -34.83 0.33 4.59
CA LEU A 94 -34.02 1.27 5.38
C LEU A 94 -33.43 0.61 6.63
N ALA A 95 -34.22 -0.23 7.31
CA ALA A 95 -33.74 -1.03 8.43
C ALA A 95 -32.61 -1.98 8.02
N LEU A 96 -32.78 -2.73 6.94
CA LEU A 96 -31.77 -3.66 6.42
C LEU A 96 -30.47 -2.93 6.06
N VAL A 97 -30.57 -1.82 5.33
CA VAL A 97 -29.40 -1.01 4.94
C VAL A 97 -28.68 -0.48 6.18
N THR A 98 -29.42 0.00 7.18
CA THR A 98 -28.84 0.51 8.44
C THR A 98 -28.08 -0.59 9.18
N VAL A 99 -28.67 -1.80 9.29
CA VAL A 99 -28.01 -2.95 9.93
C VAL A 99 -26.73 -3.34 9.18
N LEU A 100 -26.76 -3.37 7.84
CA LEU A 100 -25.59 -3.68 7.03
C LEU A 100 -24.46 -2.65 7.23
N TYR A 101 -24.78 -1.35 7.23
CA TYR A 101 -23.78 -0.30 7.51
C TYR A 101 -23.22 -0.36 8.93
N LEU A 102 -24.05 -0.68 9.94
CA LEU A 102 -23.56 -0.87 11.30
C LEU A 102 -22.65 -2.09 11.41
N SER A 103 -22.97 -3.18 10.69
CA SER A 103 -22.13 -4.38 10.67
C SER A 103 -20.77 -4.11 10.01
N SER A 104 -20.74 -3.39 8.89
CA SER A 104 -19.49 -3.02 8.22
C SER A 104 -18.66 -2.06 9.08
N LEU A 105 -19.31 -1.08 9.72
CA LEU A 105 -18.64 -0.19 10.68
C LEU A 105 -18.06 -0.97 11.86
N THR A 106 -18.79 -1.95 12.39
CA THR A 106 -18.30 -2.78 13.50
C THR A 106 -17.04 -3.53 13.08
N VAL A 107 -17.04 -4.18 11.91
CA VAL A 107 -15.87 -4.90 11.38
C VAL A 107 -14.68 -3.95 11.22
N ILE A 108 -14.88 -2.77 10.61
CA ILE A 108 -13.84 -1.76 10.43
C ILE A 108 -13.28 -1.32 11.79
N VAL A 109 -14.14 -0.96 12.75
CA VAL A 109 -13.71 -0.53 14.08
C VAL A 109 -12.98 -1.65 14.82
N THR A 110 -13.45 -2.89 14.77
CA THR A 110 -12.77 -4.02 15.43
C THR A 110 -11.40 -4.30 14.82
N SER A 111 -11.25 -4.19 13.50
CA SER A 111 -9.94 -4.34 12.84
C SER A 111 -8.96 -3.23 13.26
N GLN A 112 -9.44 -2.00 13.42
CA GLN A 112 -8.65 -0.85 13.89
C GLN A 112 -8.31 -0.94 15.40
N VAL A 113 -9.22 -1.49 16.22
CA VAL A 113 -9.01 -1.66 17.67
C VAL A 113 -7.99 -2.75 17.95
N GLU A 114 -7.97 -3.83 17.16
CA GLU A 114 -6.92 -4.85 17.23
C GLU A 114 -5.55 -4.24 16.88
N GLU A 115 -5.50 -3.31 15.93
CA GLU A 115 -4.30 -2.52 15.59
C GLU A 115 -3.88 -1.53 16.70
N SER A 116 -4.85 -1.04 17.49
CA SER A 116 -4.68 0.04 18.47
C SER A 116 -4.49 -0.41 19.93
N LEU A 117 -4.51 -1.71 20.24
CA LEU A 117 -4.29 -2.20 21.60
C LEU A 117 -2.94 -1.71 22.15
N PRO A 118 -2.92 -0.85 23.20
CA PRO A 118 -1.70 -0.33 23.79
C PRO A 118 -1.14 -1.40 24.74
N GLY A 119 -0.50 -2.42 24.16
CA GLY A 119 -0.17 -3.64 24.90
C GLY A 119 1.06 -4.38 24.41
N ALA A 120 2.00 -3.71 23.76
CA ALA A 120 3.36 -4.22 23.62
C ALA A 120 4.31 -3.03 23.46
N GLN A 121 4.81 -2.51 24.57
CA GLN A 121 6.10 -1.82 24.58
C GLN A 121 7.16 -2.87 24.25
N SER A 122 7.27 -3.23 22.98
CA SER A 122 8.47 -3.87 22.47
C SER A 122 9.41 -2.75 22.08
N ASN A 123 10.53 -2.65 22.81
CA ASN A 123 11.71 -1.93 22.32
C ASN A 123 12.21 -2.71 21.08
N PHE A 124 11.51 -2.54 19.95
CA PHE A 124 11.84 -3.23 18.72
C PHE A 124 13.13 -2.63 18.18
N ASN A 125 14.24 -3.30 18.46
CA ASN A 125 15.52 -3.00 17.85
C ASN A 125 15.55 -3.71 16.48
N SER A 126 15.37 -2.92 15.43
CA SER A 126 15.33 -3.38 14.04
C SER A 126 16.59 -4.14 13.64
N THR A 127 17.74 -3.82 14.22
CA THR A 127 18.98 -4.53 13.91
C THR A 127 19.10 -5.83 14.68
N ALA A 128 18.66 -5.88 15.95
CA ALA A 128 18.58 -7.14 16.67
C ALA A 128 17.62 -8.11 15.96
N ALA A 129 16.52 -7.58 15.39
CA ALA A 129 15.60 -8.33 14.55
C ALA A 129 16.24 -8.80 13.23
N LEU A 130 17.11 -8.00 12.60
CA LEU A 130 17.83 -8.40 11.38
C LEU A 130 18.94 -9.40 11.63
N VAL A 131 19.70 -9.26 12.72
CA VAL A 131 20.71 -10.25 13.14
C VAL A 131 20.02 -11.54 13.55
N GLN A 132 18.90 -11.49 14.27
CA GLN A 132 18.06 -12.65 14.50
C GLN A 132 17.53 -13.24 13.19
N TRP A 133 17.04 -12.41 12.27
CA TRP A 133 16.54 -12.85 10.98
C TRP A 133 17.64 -13.49 10.13
N GLU A 134 18.88 -13.00 10.17
CA GLU A 134 20.02 -13.61 9.47
C GLU A 134 20.42 -14.95 10.12
N ILE A 135 20.42 -15.02 11.46
CA ILE A 135 20.62 -16.27 12.22
C ILE A 135 19.46 -17.27 12.00
N GLU A 136 18.23 -16.79 11.81
CA GLU A 136 17.00 -17.58 11.60
C GLU A 136 16.68 -17.81 10.13
N SER A 137 17.32 -17.12 9.19
CA SER A 137 17.18 -17.35 7.74
C SER A 137 17.79 -18.68 7.30
N ASN A 138 18.62 -19.28 8.17
CA ASN A 138 19.06 -20.67 8.10
C ASN A 138 18.05 -21.67 8.72
N LYS A 139 16.89 -21.21 9.19
CA LYS A 139 15.75 -22.03 9.60
C LYS A 139 14.60 -21.81 8.60
N ASN A 140 13.85 -22.88 8.32
CA ASN A 140 12.55 -22.76 7.68
C ASN A 140 11.61 -21.96 8.59
N ILE A 141 11.51 -20.66 8.36
CA ILE A 141 10.52 -19.80 9.01
C ILE A 141 9.13 -20.27 8.57
N SER A 142 8.25 -20.55 9.53
CA SER A 142 6.87 -20.93 9.21
C SER A 142 6.07 -19.71 8.75
N GLU A 143 5.08 -19.91 7.88
CA GLU A 143 4.20 -18.84 7.39
C GLU A 143 3.58 -18.02 8.53
N LYS A 144 3.19 -18.69 9.63
CA LYS A 144 2.63 -18.05 10.82
C LYS A 144 3.61 -17.10 11.52
N GLU A 145 4.90 -17.45 11.49
CA GLU A 145 5.96 -16.67 12.12
C GLU A 145 6.35 -15.46 11.26
N ALA A 146 6.42 -15.64 9.93
CA ALA A 146 6.57 -14.55 8.97
C ALA A 146 5.41 -13.53 9.08
N THR A 147 4.16 -14.01 9.16
CA THR A 147 2.99 -13.15 9.36
C THR A 147 3.08 -12.36 10.66
N LYS A 148 3.55 -12.97 11.75
CA LYS A 148 3.72 -12.27 13.03
C LYS A 148 4.80 -11.19 12.96
N ILE A 149 5.93 -11.47 12.30
CA ILE A 149 7.00 -10.49 12.09
C ILE A 149 6.52 -9.32 11.24
N ASN A 150 5.79 -9.59 10.15
CA ASN A 150 5.20 -8.56 9.30
C ASN A 150 4.20 -7.70 10.08
N GLN A 151 3.32 -8.31 10.89
CA GLN A 151 2.38 -7.57 11.75
C GLN A 151 3.07 -6.67 12.77
N GLU A 152 4.16 -7.13 13.40
CA GLU A 152 4.94 -6.30 14.32
C GLU A 152 5.69 -5.19 13.60
N PHE A 153 6.21 -5.47 12.41
CA PHE A 153 6.84 -4.46 11.56
C PHE A 153 5.82 -3.38 11.18
N GLU A 154 4.61 -3.76 10.74
CA GLU A 154 3.52 -2.84 10.41
C GLU A 154 3.12 -1.97 11.62
N ARG A 155 2.93 -2.57 12.79
CA ARG A 155 2.55 -1.84 14.03
C ARG A 155 3.61 -0.85 14.49
N THR A 156 4.90 -1.16 14.29
CA THR A 156 6.01 -0.35 14.81
C THR A 156 6.62 0.58 13.78
N ASN A 157 6.34 0.38 12.48
CA ASN A 157 7.01 1.00 11.34
C ASN A 157 7.26 2.50 11.55
N TRP A 158 6.21 3.26 11.90
CA TRP A 158 6.34 4.72 12.06
C TRP A 158 7.24 5.15 13.22
N ARG A 159 7.25 4.41 14.33
CA ARG A 159 8.13 4.71 15.48
C ARG A 159 9.57 4.27 15.19
N SER A 160 9.73 3.14 14.51
CA SER A 160 11.01 2.57 14.10
C SER A 160 11.76 3.45 13.09
N LEU A 161 11.06 4.31 12.33
CA LEU A 161 11.68 5.31 11.45
C LEU A 161 12.43 6.41 12.22
N LYS A 162 12.11 6.65 13.50
CA LYS A 162 12.67 7.77 14.26
C LYS A 162 14.07 7.44 14.76
N PHE A 163 15.01 8.32 14.47
CA PHE A 163 16.35 8.20 15.03
C PHE A 163 16.37 8.51 16.53
N PRO A 164 16.94 7.65 17.39
CA PRO A 164 17.06 7.94 18.81
C PRO A 164 18.01 9.12 19.05
N ASN A 165 17.65 10.00 19.99
CA ASN A 165 18.45 11.16 20.39
C ASN A 165 18.82 12.11 19.24
N CYS A 166 17.95 12.20 18.23
CA CYS A 166 18.08 13.14 17.13
C CYS A 166 18.07 14.60 17.62
N LYS A 167 19.15 15.34 17.37
CA LYS A 167 19.22 16.78 17.64
C LYS A 167 18.82 17.56 16.40
N ILE A 168 17.64 18.18 16.49
CA ILE A 168 17.03 18.99 15.43
C ILE A 168 17.67 20.38 15.44
N ARG A 169 18.06 20.89 14.27
CA ARG A 169 18.74 22.20 14.11
C ARG A 169 17.79 23.35 13.84
N SER A 170 16.73 23.12 13.06
CA SER A 170 15.75 24.14 12.69
C SER A 170 14.36 23.77 13.16
N LYS A 171 13.51 24.77 13.44
CA LYS A 171 12.07 24.55 13.69
C LYS A 171 11.35 23.89 12.50
N LYS A 172 11.95 23.93 11.30
CA LYS A 172 11.42 23.30 10.09
C LYS A 172 11.85 21.84 9.91
N ASP A 173 12.80 21.38 10.71
CA ASP A 173 13.26 19.99 10.70
C ASP A 173 12.42 19.16 11.67
N ALA A 174 12.16 17.90 11.34
CA ALA A 174 11.49 16.96 12.21
C ALA A 174 12.21 15.60 12.20
N ASN A 175 11.97 14.78 13.22
CA ASN A 175 12.42 13.39 13.25
C ASN A 175 11.24 12.49 12.85
N PRO A 176 11.33 11.73 11.74
CA PRO A 176 12.53 11.45 10.95
C PRO A 176 12.73 12.34 9.71
N PHE A 177 11.76 13.18 9.36
CA PHE A 177 11.78 13.99 8.13
C PHE A 177 12.34 15.39 8.36
N GLY A 178 13.64 15.55 8.17
CA GLY A 178 14.37 16.80 8.35
C GLY A 178 15.87 16.55 8.43
N PHE A 179 16.64 17.58 8.80
CA PHE A 179 18.02 17.40 9.22
C PHE A 179 18.09 16.93 10.66
N CYS A 180 18.98 15.99 10.91
CA CYS A 180 19.20 15.44 12.22
C CYS A 180 20.69 15.25 12.49
N ASP A 181 21.20 15.85 13.57
CA ASP A 181 22.48 15.43 14.13
C ASP A 181 22.24 14.22 15.04
N LEU A 182 22.99 13.16 14.79
CA LEU A 182 22.87 11.89 15.49
C LEU A 182 24.01 11.71 16.48
N GLN A 183 23.87 10.72 17.36
CA GLN A 183 24.90 10.45 18.36
C GLN A 183 26.20 9.97 17.70
N PRO A 184 27.36 10.48 18.14
CA PRO A 184 28.65 10.07 17.62
C PRO A 184 28.91 8.57 17.87
N GLY A 185 29.70 7.99 16.98
CA GLY A 185 30.16 6.61 17.05
C GLY A 185 31.56 6.52 17.65
N ASN A 186 32.20 5.37 17.46
CA ASN A 186 33.52 5.08 18.03
C ASN A 186 34.66 5.24 17.00
N GLY A 187 34.33 5.59 15.77
CA GLY A 187 35.31 5.76 14.70
C GLY A 187 35.71 7.21 14.46
N SER A 188 36.25 7.48 13.28
CA SER A 188 36.77 8.80 12.89
C SER A 188 36.05 9.42 11.70
N LEU A 189 35.35 8.63 10.89
CA LEU A 189 34.74 9.10 9.65
C LEU A 189 33.52 9.98 9.94
N HIS A 190 33.25 10.92 9.04
CA HIS A 190 32.02 11.70 9.03
C HIS A 190 31.05 11.15 8.00
N PHE A 191 29.93 10.61 8.48
CA PHE A 191 28.87 10.04 7.66
C PHE A 191 27.70 11.02 7.50
N LEU A 192 27.14 11.08 6.29
CA LEU A 192 25.85 11.71 6.02
C LEU A 192 24.92 10.68 5.36
N ILE A 193 23.77 10.44 5.97
CA ILE A 193 22.72 9.58 5.42
C ILE A 193 21.66 10.50 4.81
N MET A 194 21.35 10.37 3.54
CA MET A 194 20.30 11.18 2.94
C MET A 194 19.42 10.48 1.92
N GLY A 195 18.17 10.92 1.83
CA GLY A 195 17.19 10.37 0.93
C GLY A 195 15.76 10.67 1.35
N ASN A 196 14.85 9.75 1.05
CA ASN A 196 13.43 9.88 1.37
C ASN A 196 13.04 9.02 2.59
N SER A 197 11.80 8.53 2.64
CA SER A 197 11.35 7.61 3.69
C SER A 197 12.20 6.35 3.81
N TYR A 198 12.88 5.92 2.73
CA TYR A 198 13.79 4.78 2.78
C TYR A 198 15.08 5.09 3.56
N ALA A 199 15.60 6.31 3.48
CA ALA A 199 16.73 6.75 4.29
C ALA A 199 16.39 6.80 5.79
N ALA A 200 15.19 7.26 6.13
CA ALA A 200 14.68 7.19 7.51
C ALA A 200 14.57 5.74 8.00
N ASN A 201 14.06 4.84 7.16
CA ASN A 201 13.86 3.43 7.52
C ASN A 201 15.17 2.65 7.68
N LEU A 202 16.06 2.74 6.71
CA LEU A 202 17.31 1.97 6.70
C LEU A 202 18.41 2.67 7.50
N GLY A 203 18.24 3.94 7.86
CA GLY A 203 19.25 4.70 8.58
C GLY A 203 19.61 4.08 9.93
N GLY A 204 18.64 3.51 10.65
CA GLY A 204 18.92 2.82 11.92
C GLY A 204 19.91 1.66 11.76
N MET A 205 19.76 0.90 10.68
CA MET A 205 20.65 -0.22 10.34
C MET A 205 22.07 0.26 10.02
N ILE A 206 22.19 1.38 9.29
CA ILE A 206 23.49 2.01 8.99
C ILE A 206 24.18 2.43 10.29
N LEU A 207 23.45 3.05 11.22
CA LEU A 207 24.02 3.49 12.49
C LEU A 207 24.57 2.33 13.31
N GLU A 208 23.85 1.21 13.35
CA GLU A 208 24.26 0.07 14.16
C GLU A 208 25.47 -0.66 13.59
N HIS A 209 25.45 -0.96 12.29
CA HIS A 209 26.53 -1.72 11.66
C HIS A 209 27.80 -0.90 11.48
N PHE A 210 27.66 0.40 11.24
CA PHE A 210 28.81 1.25 10.95
C PHE A 210 29.29 2.09 12.14
N ARG A 211 28.71 1.93 13.33
CA ARG A 211 29.14 2.61 14.56
C ARG A 211 30.65 2.59 14.83
N PRO A 212 31.38 1.50 14.56
CA PRO A 212 32.83 1.47 14.76
C PRO A 212 33.63 2.37 13.81
N PHE A 213 33.05 2.79 12.68
CA PHE A 213 33.76 3.51 11.62
C PHE A 213 33.54 5.02 11.65
N TYR A 214 32.37 5.48 12.06
CA TYR A 214 32.07 6.92 12.10
C TYR A 214 32.33 7.53 13.49
N GLY A 215 32.87 8.74 13.50
CA GLY A 215 32.94 9.62 14.67
C GLY A 215 31.81 10.65 14.67
N LYS A 216 31.35 11.09 13.50
CA LYS A 216 30.23 12.01 13.31
C LYS A 216 29.24 11.39 12.32
N VAL A 217 27.94 11.42 12.64
CA VAL A 217 26.90 10.99 11.70
C VAL A 217 25.70 11.91 11.74
N GLN A 218 25.14 12.17 10.56
CA GLN A 218 24.00 13.05 10.36
C GLN A 218 23.04 12.41 9.37
N SER A 219 21.77 12.83 9.43
CA SER A 219 20.75 12.37 8.50
C SER A 219 19.93 13.51 7.92
N ARG A 220 19.63 13.45 6.62
CA ARG A 220 18.63 14.29 5.93
C ARG A 220 17.62 13.39 5.23
N SER A 221 16.39 13.35 5.74
CA SER A 221 15.29 12.68 5.06
C SER A 221 14.19 13.65 4.66
N ILE A 222 13.72 13.61 3.41
CA ILE A 222 12.58 14.40 2.93
C ILE A 222 11.57 13.42 2.34
N SER A 223 10.36 13.38 2.91
CA SER A 223 9.32 12.44 2.48
C SER A 223 9.11 12.52 0.98
N GLU A 224 9.07 11.35 0.32
CA GLU A 224 8.76 11.18 -1.11
C GLU A 224 9.69 11.89 -2.11
N CYS A 225 10.77 12.53 -1.66
CA CYS A 225 11.70 13.30 -2.51
C CYS A 225 13.07 12.63 -2.61
N GLU A 226 13.49 12.29 -3.82
CA GLU A 226 14.72 11.55 -4.10
C GLU A 226 15.89 12.52 -4.38
N PRO A 227 17.11 12.28 -3.86
CA PRO A 227 18.22 13.23 -4.03
C PRO A 227 18.74 13.37 -5.46
N LEU A 228 18.78 12.27 -6.22
CA LEU A 228 19.43 12.23 -7.55
C LEU A 228 18.47 12.31 -8.73
N ILE A 229 17.16 12.14 -8.50
CA ILE A 229 16.15 12.12 -9.56
C ILE A 229 15.03 13.09 -9.23
N SER A 230 14.51 13.75 -10.26
CA SER A 230 13.34 14.62 -10.11
C SER A 230 12.09 13.76 -10.06
N THR A 231 11.51 13.68 -8.88
CA THR A 231 10.23 13.00 -8.68
C THR A 231 9.08 13.90 -9.07
N LYS A 232 8.06 13.29 -9.69
CA LYS A 232 6.87 14.01 -10.15
C LYS A 232 6.28 14.84 -9.01
N ASP A 233 5.93 16.08 -9.32
CA ASP A 233 5.43 17.09 -8.38
C ASP A 233 4.28 16.59 -7.49
N ARG A 234 3.42 15.69 -8.01
CA ARG A 234 2.35 15.06 -7.22
C ARG A 234 2.87 14.33 -5.96
N PHE A 235 4.04 13.71 -6.02
CA PHE A 235 4.63 12.97 -4.90
C PHE A 235 5.65 13.81 -4.14
N CYS A 236 6.38 14.69 -4.83
CA CYS A 236 7.30 15.63 -4.20
C CYS A 236 6.95 17.05 -4.66
N PRO A 237 5.95 17.70 -4.05
CA PRO A 237 5.45 19.02 -4.48
C PRO A 237 6.47 20.15 -4.31
N ASN A 238 7.62 19.85 -3.69
CA ASN A 238 8.72 20.78 -3.50
C ASN A 238 10.05 20.12 -3.94
N ALA A 239 10.06 19.44 -5.09
CA ALA A 239 11.24 18.71 -5.59
C ALA A 239 12.49 19.59 -5.75
N ALA A 240 12.38 20.73 -6.43
CA ALA A 240 13.53 21.63 -6.60
C ALA A 240 14.05 22.19 -5.26
N PRO A 241 13.22 22.70 -4.33
CA PRO A 241 13.66 23.05 -2.98
C PRO A 241 14.24 21.88 -2.18
N ALA A 242 13.77 20.64 -2.40
CA ALA A 242 14.30 19.45 -1.73
C ALA A 242 15.70 19.11 -2.24
N HIS A 243 15.91 19.12 -3.56
CA HIS A 243 17.23 18.95 -4.19
C HIS A 243 18.23 19.98 -3.69
N ALA A 244 17.85 21.26 -3.69
CA ALA A 244 18.71 22.33 -3.17
C ALA A 244 19.10 22.13 -1.69
N LYS A 245 18.24 21.49 -0.87
CA LYS A 245 18.59 21.15 0.51
C LYS A 245 19.60 20.01 0.60
N TYR A 246 19.49 18.98 -0.24
CA TYR A 246 20.47 17.90 -0.27
C TYR A 246 21.84 18.43 -0.68
N ASP A 247 21.91 19.22 -1.76
CA ASP A 247 23.17 19.81 -2.23
C ASP A 247 23.80 20.69 -1.16
N ALA A 248 23.01 21.60 -0.57
CA ALA A 248 23.49 22.49 0.48
C ALA A 248 23.98 21.75 1.73
N ASP A 249 23.45 20.57 2.04
CA ASP A 249 23.94 19.77 3.16
C ASP A 249 25.24 19.05 2.85
N VAL A 250 25.38 18.48 1.65
CA VAL A 250 26.63 17.85 1.22
C VAL A 250 27.76 18.88 1.20
N GLU A 251 27.49 20.06 0.61
CA GLU A 251 28.45 21.17 0.57
C GLU A 251 28.82 21.69 1.95
N ARG A 252 27.84 21.81 2.86
CA ARG A 252 28.05 22.34 4.22
C ARG A 252 28.77 21.35 5.13
N GLU A 253 28.38 20.09 5.07
CA GLU A 253 28.85 19.08 6.01
C GLU A 253 30.13 18.40 5.54
N GLN A 254 30.38 18.30 4.22
CA GLN A 254 31.58 17.66 3.65
C GLN A 254 31.85 16.27 4.26
N PRO A 255 30.90 15.32 4.16
CA PRO A 255 31.06 14.00 4.75
C PRO A 255 32.14 13.19 4.03
N ASP A 256 32.90 12.37 4.76
CA ASP A 256 33.83 11.38 4.20
C ASP A 256 33.07 10.29 3.44
N VAL A 257 31.89 9.91 3.93
CA VAL A 257 31.02 8.90 3.34
C VAL A 257 29.58 9.40 3.28
N LEU A 258 29.02 9.38 2.07
CA LEU A 258 27.64 9.77 1.79
C LEU A 258 26.80 8.52 1.48
N PHE A 259 25.83 8.22 2.34
CA PHE A 259 24.82 7.20 2.09
C PHE A 259 23.63 7.83 1.39
N LEU A 260 23.42 7.47 0.13
CA LEU A 260 22.24 7.84 -0.64
C LEU A 260 21.24 6.70 -0.60
N VAL A 261 20.15 6.86 0.14
CA VAL A 261 19.17 5.80 0.36
C VAL A 261 17.79 6.25 -0.10
N PHE A 262 17.42 5.81 -1.29
CA PHE A 262 16.15 6.18 -1.91
C PHE A 262 15.71 5.10 -2.89
N ARG A 263 14.44 5.11 -3.27
CA ARG A 263 13.92 4.20 -4.31
C ARG A 263 14.35 4.68 -5.68
N ILE A 264 14.76 3.75 -6.55
CA ILE A 264 14.91 4.06 -7.97
C ILE A 264 13.52 3.95 -8.60
N VAL A 265 12.92 5.08 -8.97
CA VAL A 265 11.75 5.06 -9.85
C VAL A 265 12.30 4.86 -11.26
N LEU A 266 12.23 3.63 -11.78
CA LEU A 266 12.54 3.37 -13.18
C LEU A 266 11.67 4.29 -14.04
N ILE A 267 12.30 5.15 -14.82
CA ILE A 267 11.64 5.97 -15.83
C ILE A 267 11.27 5.01 -16.97
N SER A 268 10.26 4.18 -16.76
CA SER A 268 9.57 3.46 -17.83
C SER A 268 8.70 4.49 -18.55
N ASN A 269 9.33 5.29 -19.41
CA ASN A 269 8.81 6.08 -20.53
C ASN A 269 9.71 7.30 -20.77
N LEU A 270 10.82 7.05 -21.48
CA LEU A 270 11.33 7.96 -22.49
C LEU A 270 11.00 7.35 -23.85
#